data_AF-A0A8F6T1H8-F1
#
_entry.id   AF-A0A8F6T1H8-F1
#
_cell.length_a   1.000
_cell.length_b   1.000
_cell.length_c   1.000
_cell.angle_alpha   90.00
_cell.angle_beta   90.00
_cell.angle_gamma   90.00
#
_symmetry.space_group_name_H-M   'P 1'
#
loop_
_entity.id
_entity.type
_entity.pdbx_description
1 polymer ?
#
loop_
_entity_poly.entity_id
_entity_poly.type
_entity_poly.pdbx_seq_one_letter_code
_entity_poly.pdbx_strand_id
1 'polypeptide(L)'
;MKKINTETAAYSVSEKGEKDGLTLNQLAERNAEYVTEISGLKARCAALASDNAALKYQEPTLTAMMACLEAFYADEDVPERAMMGGYNILRKSVNTPATDAFLNEVRTQARNELITELESRFNEMTETLPVELRSGAAGAAAFVSAFRKGIAR
;
A
#
# COMPACT_ATOMS: atom_id res chain seq x y z
N MET A 1 -66.36 -14.06 29.30
CA MET A 1 -65.47 -13.83 28.15
C MET A 1 -64.15 -13.28 28.66
N LYS A 2 -63.08 -14.08 28.59
CA LYS A 2 -61.75 -13.76 29.13
C LYS A 2 -61.10 -12.74 28.19
N LYS A 3 -60.73 -11.57 28.72
CA LYS A 3 -59.93 -10.57 27.99
C LYS A 3 -58.61 -11.23 27.58
N ILE A 4 -58.32 -11.26 26.29
CA ILE A 4 -57.02 -11.69 25.78
C ILE A 4 -56.07 -10.53 26.06
N ASN A 5 -55.13 -10.74 26.98
CA ASN A 5 -54.07 -9.78 27.27
C ASN A 5 -53.10 -9.83 26.07
N THR A 6 -53.12 -8.80 25.21
CA THR A 6 -52.13 -8.62 24.15
C THR A 6 -50.87 -8.02 24.74
N GLU A 7 -50.11 -8.84 25.47
CA GLU A 7 -48.71 -8.58 25.75
C GLU A 7 -47.89 -9.43 24.78
N THR A 8 -47.83 -9.00 23.51
CA THR A 8 -46.80 -9.50 22.61
C THR A 8 -45.50 -8.88 23.09
N ALA A 9 -44.74 -9.68 23.83
CA ALA A 9 -43.48 -9.35 24.44
C ALA A 9 -42.63 -8.46 23.51
N ALA A 10 -42.38 -7.22 23.95
CA ALA A 10 -41.22 -6.49 23.49
C ALA A 10 -40.01 -7.37 23.84
N TYR A 11 -39.48 -8.06 22.83
CA TYR A 11 -38.24 -8.82 22.98
C TYR A 11 -37.15 -7.79 23.21
N SER A 12 -36.87 -7.50 24.49
CA SER A 12 -35.76 -6.69 24.90
C SER A 12 -34.49 -7.35 24.35
N VAL A 13 -33.92 -6.73 23.31
CA VAL A 13 -32.57 -7.03 22.83
C VAL A 13 -31.60 -6.51 23.89
N SER A 14 -31.58 -7.15 25.06
CA SER A 14 -30.58 -6.92 26.08
C SER A 14 -29.80 -8.21 26.29
N GLU A 15 -28.61 -8.20 25.69
CA GLU A 15 -27.39 -8.64 26.36
C GLU A 15 -27.30 -10.12 26.72
N LYS A 16 -27.04 -10.96 25.72
CA LYS A 16 -26.29 -12.22 25.93
C LYS A 16 -25.56 -12.71 24.68
N GLY A 17 -25.04 -11.75 23.92
CA GLY A 17 -24.13 -11.98 22.79
C GLY A 17 -22.75 -11.38 23.06
N GLU A 18 -22.30 -11.40 24.31
CA GLU A 18 -21.01 -10.85 24.68
C GLU A 18 -19.90 -11.85 24.31
N LYS A 19 -19.41 -11.77 23.08
CA LYS A 19 -18.01 -12.07 22.80
C LYS A 19 -17.30 -10.72 22.77
N ASP A 20 -16.39 -10.52 23.71
CA ASP A 20 -15.50 -9.35 23.85
C ASP A 20 -16.15 -8.02 24.31
N GLY A 21 -17.23 -8.04 25.12
CA GLY A 21 -17.78 -6.79 25.70
C GLY A 21 -18.51 -5.87 24.71
N LEU A 22 -18.75 -6.34 23.49
CA LEU A 22 -19.38 -5.57 22.43
C LEU A 22 -20.88 -5.87 22.30
N THR A 23 -21.66 -4.83 22.01
CA THR A 23 -23.06 -4.97 21.62
C THR A 23 -23.20 -5.63 20.24
N LEU A 24 -24.35 -6.24 19.96
CA LEU A 24 -24.63 -6.85 18.66
C LEU A 24 -24.48 -5.87 17.48
N ASN A 25 -24.82 -4.59 17.69
CA ASN A 25 -24.67 -3.56 16.67
C ASN A 25 -23.19 -3.26 16.36
N GLN A 26 -22.35 -3.15 17.39
CA GLN A 26 -20.91 -2.96 17.21
C GLN A 26 -20.24 -4.16 16.53
N LEU A 27 -20.70 -5.39 16.84
CA LEU A 27 -20.24 -6.59 16.14
C LEU A 27 -20.65 -6.58 14.66
N ALA A 28 -21.87 -6.13 14.34
CA ALA A 28 -22.34 -6.04 12.97
C ALA A 28 -21.53 -5.01 12.16
N GLU A 29 -21.25 -3.85 12.76
CA GLU A 29 -20.41 -2.80 12.14
C GLU A 29 -19.00 -3.30 11.86
N ARG A 30 -18.33 -3.88 12.86
CA ARG A 30 -16.99 -4.45 12.70
C ARG A 30 -16.95 -5.58 11.65
N ASN A 31 -17.99 -6.42 11.62
CA ASN A 31 -18.09 -7.46 10.59
C ASN A 31 -18.24 -6.86 9.19
N ALA A 32 -18.97 -5.75 9.03
CA ALA A 32 -19.10 -5.07 7.74
C ALA A 32 -17.75 -4.48 7.28
N GLU A 33 -16.96 -3.92 8.20
CA GLU A 33 -15.59 -3.46 7.94
C GLU A 33 -14.68 -4.62 7.50
N TYR A 34 -14.64 -5.73 8.24
CA TYR A 34 -13.82 -6.89 7.88
C TYR A 34 -14.22 -7.51 6.54
N VAL A 35 -15.52 -7.60 6.24
CA VAL A 35 -15.99 -8.09 4.94
C VAL A 35 -15.48 -7.18 3.81
N THR A 36 -15.54 -5.86 4.02
CA THR A 36 -15.03 -4.87 3.06
C THR A 36 -13.52 -5.02 2.87
N GLU A 37 -12.76 -5.10 3.95
CA GLU A 37 -11.30 -5.28 3.91
C GLU A 37 -10.89 -6.58 3.20
N ILE A 38 -11.49 -7.71 3.58
CA ILE A 38 -11.24 -9.02 2.95
C ILE A 38 -11.55 -8.97 1.45
N SER A 39 -12.63 -8.30 1.06
CA SER A 39 -12.98 -8.15 -0.37
C SER A 39 -11.91 -7.37 -1.13
N GLY A 40 -11.38 -6.29 -0.54
CA GLY A 40 -10.31 -5.49 -1.12
C GLY A 40 -9.00 -6.27 -1.24
N LEU A 41 -8.64 -7.01 -0.19
CA LEU A 41 -7.45 -7.87 -0.21
C LEU A 41 -7.54 -8.96 -1.28
N LYS A 42 -8.70 -9.61 -1.41
CA LYS A 42 -8.92 -10.62 -2.46
C LYS A 42 -8.75 -10.03 -3.86
N ALA A 43 -9.27 -8.82 -4.10
CA ALA A 43 -9.10 -8.14 -5.38
C ALA A 43 -7.62 -7.83 -5.67
N ARG A 44 -6.87 -7.34 -4.67
CA ARG A 44 -5.41 -7.11 -4.79
C ARG A 44 -4.65 -8.40 -5.10
N CYS A 45 -4.95 -9.49 -4.39
CA CYS A 45 -4.33 -10.79 -4.64
C CYS A 45 -4.61 -11.31 -6.05
N ALA A 46 -5.85 -11.15 -6.53
CA ALA A 46 -6.20 -11.54 -7.91
C ALA A 46 -5.43 -10.72 -8.95
N ALA A 47 -5.28 -9.41 -8.75
CA ALA A 47 -4.51 -8.55 -9.64
C ALA A 47 -3.01 -8.93 -9.66
N LEU A 48 -2.40 -9.18 -8.50
CA LEU A 48 -1.01 -9.64 -8.40
C LEU A 48 -0.82 -11.04 -9.02
N ALA A 49 -1.79 -11.93 -8.87
CA ALA A 49 -1.76 -13.23 -9.53
C ALA A 49 -1.83 -13.10 -11.06
N SER A 50 -2.62 -12.14 -11.57
CA SER A 50 -2.69 -11.81 -13.00
C SER A 50 -1.35 -11.29 -13.52
N ASP A 51 -0.72 -10.33 -12.83
CA ASP A 51 0.62 -9.83 -13.17
C ASP A 51 1.63 -10.99 -13.23
N ASN A 52 1.63 -11.86 -12.22
CA ASN A 52 2.52 -13.02 -12.15
C ASN A 52 2.27 -14.04 -13.27
N ALA A 53 1.01 -14.23 -13.69
CA ALA A 53 0.68 -15.10 -14.81
C ALA A 53 1.21 -14.52 -16.13
N ALA A 54 1.04 -13.21 -16.34
CA ALA A 54 1.55 -12.50 -17.51
C ALA A 54 3.10 -12.49 -17.57
N LEU A 55 3.79 -12.50 -16.43
CA LEU A 55 5.26 -12.59 -16.40
C LEU A 55 5.80 -13.94 -16.92
N LYS A 56 5.01 -15.02 -16.88
CA LYS A 56 5.43 -16.34 -17.38
C LYS A 56 5.45 -16.42 -18.90
N TYR A 57 4.56 -15.67 -19.56
CA TYR A 57 4.43 -15.63 -21.01
C TYR A 57 4.45 -14.17 -21.45
N GLN A 58 5.61 -13.69 -21.89
CA GLN A 58 5.72 -12.33 -22.38
C GLN A 58 5.03 -12.23 -23.74
N GLU A 59 4.08 -11.31 -23.84
CA GLU A 59 3.47 -10.88 -25.10
C GLU A 59 3.94 -9.45 -25.40
N PRO A 60 5.17 -9.26 -25.91
CA PRO A 60 5.68 -7.93 -26.19
C PRO A 60 4.87 -7.29 -27.32
N THR A 61 4.72 -5.97 -27.24
CA THR A 61 4.08 -5.20 -28.32
C THR A 61 4.97 -5.18 -29.56
N LEU A 62 4.38 -4.94 -30.73
CA LEU A 62 5.16 -4.78 -31.98
C LEU A 62 6.26 -3.73 -31.82
N THR A 63 5.97 -2.61 -31.14
CA THR A 63 6.97 -1.57 -30.85
C THR A 63 8.15 -2.09 -30.04
N ALA A 64 7.90 -2.89 -28.99
CA ALA A 64 8.96 -3.48 -28.19
C ALA A 64 9.78 -4.52 -28.99
N MET A 65 9.13 -5.30 -29.85
CA MET A 65 9.82 -6.22 -30.76
C MET A 65 10.72 -5.46 -31.75
N MET A 66 10.24 -4.36 -32.33
CA MET A 66 11.04 -3.55 -33.26
C MET A 66 12.26 -2.93 -32.55
N ALA A 67 12.07 -2.32 -31.38
CA ALA A 67 13.17 -1.77 -30.59
C ALA A 67 14.20 -2.84 -30.17
N CYS A 68 13.76 -4.06 -29.89
CA CYS A 68 14.64 -5.20 -29.64
C CYS A 68 15.50 -5.53 -30.85
N LEU A 69 14.91 -5.58 -32.05
CA LEU A 69 15.65 -5.85 -33.29
C LEU A 69 16.63 -4.73 -33.61
N GLU A 70 16.23 -3.47 -33.45
CA GLU A 70 17.13 -2.32 -33.62
C GLU A 70 18.34 -2.40 -32.70
N ALA A 71 18.13 -2.70 -31.42
CA ALA A 71 19.22 -2.87 -30.46
C ALA A 71 20.10 -4.08 -30.76
N PHE A 72 19.52 -5.15 -31.31
CA PHE A 72 20.27 -6.34 -31.72
C PHE A 72 21.20 -6.04 -32.92
N TYR A 73 20.69 -5.36 -33.95
CA TYR A 73 21.48 -5.03 -35.15
C TYR A 73 22.44 -3.84 -34.95
N ALA A 74 22.32 -3.09 -33.86
CA ALA A 74 23.23 -1.99 -33.56
C ALA A 74 24.65 -2.45 -33.12
N ASP A 75 24.82 -3.73 -32.76
CA ASP A 75 26.06 -4.28 -32.22
C ASP A 75 26.42 -5.59 -32.93
N GLU A 76 27.02 -5.46 -34.12
CA GLU A 76 27.38 -6.61 -34.96
C GLU A 76 28.65 -7.34 -34.50
N ASP A 77 29.45 -6.71 -33.63
CA ASP A 77 30.76 -7.22 -33.23
C ASP A 77 30.68 -8.27 -32.10
N VAL A 78 29.67 -8.17 -31.23
CA VAL A 78 29.52 -9.07 -30.07
C VAL A 78 28.08 -9.57 -29.96
N PRO A 79 27.78 -10.75 -30.54
CA PRO A 79 26.44 -11.32 -30.59
C PRO A 79 25.75 -11.47 -29.23
N GLU A 80 26.48 -11.83 -28.18
CA GLU A 80 25.94 -11.98 -26.83
C GLU A 80 25.48 -10.64 -26.25
N ARG A 81 26.21 -9.55 -26.55
CA ARG A 81 25.89 -8.21 -26.06
C ARG A 81 24.68 -7.65 -26.80
N ALA A 82 24.62 -7.83 -28.12
CA ALA A 82 23.45 -7.54 -28.95
C ALA A 82 22.19 -8.26 -28.45
N MET A 83 22.31 -9.57 -28.21
CA MET A 83 21.21 -10.39 -27.70
C MET A 83 20.73 -9.93 -26.32
N MET A 84 21.65 -9.61 -25.41
CA MET A 84 21.29 -9.06 -24.10
C MET A 84 20.66 -7.68 -24.18
N GLY A 85 21.10 -6.83 -25.13
CA GLY A 85 20.49 -5.53 -25.41
C GLY A 85 19.02 -5.66 -25.81
N GLY A 86 18.75 -6.52 -26.80
CA GLY A 86 17.39 -6.82 -27.23
C GLY A 86 16.52 -7.45 -26.14
N TYR A 87 17.05 -8.46 -25.43
CA TYR A 87 16.33 -9.11 -24.32
C TYR A 87 15.92 -8.13 -23.22
N ASN A 88 16.81 -7.21 -22.84
CA ASN A 88 16.51 -6.21 -21.81
C ASN A 88 15.38 -5.26 -22.21
N ILE A 89 15.26 -4.94 -23.51
CA ILE A 89 14.15 -4.12 -24.03
C ILE A 89 12.83 -4.86 -23.89
N LEU A 90 12.77 -6.12 -24.36
CA LEU A 90 11.57 -6.94 -24.25
C LEU A 90 11.14 -7.12 -22.79
N ARG A 91 12.09 -7.44 -21.90
CA ARG A 91 11.81 -7.60 -20.47
C ARG A 91 11.26 -6.32 -19.83
N LYS A 92 11.80 -5.15 -20.17
CA LYS A 92 11.33 -3.85 -19.65
C LYS A 92 9.99 -3.41 -20.23
N SER A 93 9.58 -3.97 -21.36
CA SER A 93 8.29 -3.65 -21.99
C SER A 93 7.09 -4.27 -21.27
N VAL A 94 7.32 -5.25 -20.39
CA VAL A 94 6.26 -5.90 -19.61
C VAL A 94 5.92 -5.02 -18.41
N ASN A 95 4.65 -4.64 -18.31
CA ASN A 95 4.13 -3.85 -17.20
C ASN A 95 3.58 -4.74 -16.09
N THR A 96 3.79 -4.36 -14.84
CA THR A 96 3.26 -5.05 -13.65
C THR A 96 2.53 -4.05 -12.75
N PRO A 97 1.39 -3.51 -13.21
CA PRO A 97 0.76 -2.36 -12.56
C PRO A 97 0.31 -2.64 -11.13
N ALA A 98 -0.12 -3.87 -10.80
CA ALA A 98 -0.50 -4.21 -9.44
C ALA A 98 0.73 -4.30 -8.53
N THR A 99 1.82 -4.85 -9.05
CA THR A 99 3.12 -4.88 -8.35
C THR A 99 3.66 -3.47 -8.13
N ASP A 100 3.61 -2.61 -9.14
CA ASP A 100 4.09 -1.22 -9.07
C ASP A 100 3.26 -0.40 -8.06
N ALA A 101 1.94 -0.55 -8.07
CA ALA A 101 1.06 0.08 -7.09
C ALA A 101 1.38 -0.38 -5.66
N PHE A 102 1.57 -1.69 -5.46
CA PHE A 102 1.96 -2.26 -4.17
C PHE A 102 3.32 -1.70 -3.68
N LEU A 103 4.34 -1.68 -4.54
CA LEU A 103 5.65 -1.13 -4.18
C LEU A 103 5.59 0.37 -3.87
N ASN A 104 4.72 1.12 -4.55
CA ASN A 104 4.50 2.54 -4.25
C ASN A 104 3.80 2.75 -2.89
N GLU A 105 2.83 1.89 -2.55
CA GLU A 105 2.19 1.87 -1.25
C GLU A 105 3.21 1.59 -0.14
N VAL A 106 4.01 0.51 -0.27
CA VAL A 106 5.05 0.16 0.70
C VAL A 106 6.09 1.28 0.85
N ARG A 107 6.55 1.87 -0.26
CA ARG A 107 7.48 3.00 -0.22
C ARG A 107 6.88 4.20 0.50
N THR A 108 5.59 4.47 0.29
CA THR A 108 4.86 5.54 0.96
C THR A 108 4.74 5.28 2.47
N GLN A 109 4.41 4.04 2.86
CA GLN A 109 4.34 3.61 4.26
C GLN A 109 5.70 3.77 4.94
N ALA A 110 6.76 3.17 4.38
CA ALA A 110 8.11 3.24 4.93
C ALA A 110 8.62 4.69 5.07
N ARG A 111 8.34 5.55 4.07
CA ARG A 111 8.66 6.98 4.15
C ARG A 111 7.91 7.65 5.31
N ASN A 112 6.61 7.38 5.45
CA ASN A 112 5.80 8.00 6.48
C ASN A 112 6.20 7.52 7.89
N GLU A 113 6.53 6.25 8.05
CA GLU A 113 7.06 5.68 9.30
C GLU A 113 8.39 6.33 9.69
N LEU A 114 9.33 6.44 8.74
CA LEU A 114 10.61 7.11 8.98
C LEU A 114 10.44 8.58 9.36
N ILE A 115 9.56 9.31 8.65
CA ILE A 115 9.23 10.71 8.98
C ILE A 115 8.68 10.80 10.40
N THR A 116 7.77 9.92 10.78
CA THR A 116 7.14 9.92 12.11
C THR A 116 8.17 9.67 13.21
N GLU A 117 9.07 8.69 13.02
CA GLU A 117 10.15 8.39 13.95
C GLU A 117 11.12 9.57 14.10
N LEU A 118 11.53 10.18 12.99
CA LEU A 118 12.44 11.33 13.00
C LEU A 118 11.80 12.57 13.64
N GLU A 119 10.53 12.86 13.32
CA GLU A 119 9.77 13.93 13.99
C GLU A 119 9.73 13.70 15.50
N SER A 120 9.42 12.48 15.94
CA SER A 120 9.39 12.13 17.37
C SER A 120 10.74 12.40 18.03
N ARG A 121 11.84 11.93 17.44
CA ARG A 121 13.19 12.13 17.99
C ARG A 121 13.61 13.59 18.06
N PHE A 122 13.35 14.37 17.01
CA PHE A 122 13.73 15.78 17.02
C PHE A 122 12.87 16.62 17.98
N ASN A 123 11.60 16.26 18.16
CA ASN A 123 10.75 16.86 19.17
C ASN A 123 11.26 16.54 20.59
N GLU A 124 11.60 15.27 20.87
CA GLU A 124 12.21 14.87 22.15
C GLU A 124 13.53 15.61 22.41
N MET A 125 14.38 15.77 21.40
CA MET A 125 15.62 16.56 21.52
C MET A 125 15.35 18.04 21.83
N THR A 126 14.24 18.60 21.34
CA THR A 126 13.87 20.00 21.63
C THR A 126 13.53 20.18 23.12
N GLU A 127 13.06 19.13 23.79
CA GLU A 127 12.76 19.14 25.22
C GLU A 127 14.00 18.82 26.08
N THR A 128 14.83 17.88 25.64
CA THR A 128 15.90 17.29 26.45
C THR A 128 17.26 17.97 26.28
N LEU A 129 17.53 18.66 25.15
CA LEU A 129 18.82 19.31 24.91
C LEU A 129 19.01 20.60 25.73
N PRO A 130 20.28 21.02 25.95
CA PRO A 130 20.60 22.37 26.40
C PRO A 130 19.95 23.44 25.51
N VAL A 131 19.57 24.57 26.11
CA VAL A 131 18.77 25.64 25.45
C VAL A 131 19.40 26.11 24.14
N GLU A 132 20.72 26.14 24.06
CA GLU A 132 21.49 26.59 22.90
C GLU A 132 21.31 25.67 21.68
N LEU A 133 20.99 24.39 21.89
CA LEU A 133 20.85 23.37 20.84
C LEU A 133 19.39 23.09 20.46
N ARG A 134 18.42 23.56 21.26
CA ARG A 134 16.98 23.31 21.04
C ARG A 134 16.47 23.89 19.72
N SER A 135 16.98 25.05 19.31
CA SER A 135 16.61 25.68 18.04
C SER A 135 16.99 24.83 16.82
N GLY A 136 18.15 24.15 16.89
CA GLY A 136 18.59 23.20 15.87
C GLY A 136 17.68 21.96 15.79
N ALA A 137 17.31 21.40 16.95
CA ALA A 137 16.38 20.27 17.01
C ALA A 137 14.98 20.65 16.47
N ALA A 138 14.46 21.82 16.85
CA ALA A 138 13.19 22.33 16.32
C ALA A 138 13.24 22.57 14.80
N GLY A 139 14.37 23.07 14.28
CA GLY A 139 14.61 23.22 12.84
C GLY A 139 14.62 21.87 12.10
N ALA A 140 15.26 20.86 12.69
CA ALA A 140 15.30 19.50 12.12
C ALA A 140 13.90 18.85 12.12
N ALA A 141 13.10 19.00 13.18
CA ALA A 141 11.71 18.55 13.21
C ALA A 141 10.88 19.21 12.10
N ALA A 142 10.99 20.54 11.96
CA ALA A 142 10.28 21.29 10.91
C ALA A 142 10.70 20.87 9.49
N PHE A 143 11.99 20.60 9.28
CA PHE A 143 12.52 20.08 8.01
C PHE A 143 11.94 18.71 7.69
N VAL A 144 11.91 17.78 8.65
CA VAL A 144 11.33 16.45 8.45
C VAL A 144 9.84 16.53 8.11
N SER A 145 9.08 17.39 8.80
CA SER A 145 7.67 17.62 8.49
C SER A 145 7.44 18.20 7.09
N ALA A 146 8.41 18.90 6.51
CA ALA A 146 8.31 19.41 5.14
C ALA A 146 8.30 18.28 4.09
N PHE A 147 8.92 17.13 4.37
CA PHE A 147 8.86 15.95 3.48
C PHE A 147 7.44 15.41 3.34
N ARG A 148 6.62 15.46 4.41
CA ARG A 148 5.22 15.03 4.38
C ARG A 148 4.36 15.93 3.49
N LYS A 149 4.72 17.21 3.36
CA LYS A 149 3.99 18.21 2.56
C LYS A 149 4.42 18.25 1.09
N GLY A 150 5.43 17.48 0.68
CA GLY A 150 5.99 17.52 -0.67
C GLY A 150 6.66 18.85 -1.04
N ILE A 151 7.08 19.63 -0.04
CA ILE A 151 7.60 21.00 -0.21
C ILE A 151 9.11 21.00 -0.53
N ALA A 152 9.82 19.88 -0.32
CA ALA A 152 11.21 19.74 -0.75
C ALA A 152 11.25 19.49 -2.27
N ARG A 153 11.35 20.57 -3.05
CA ARG A 153 11.86 20.57 -4.43
C ARG A 153 13.21 21.26 -4.46
#